data_AF-A0A093Y8S7-F1
#
_entry.id   AF-A0A093Y8S7-F1
#
_cell.length_a   1.000
_cell.length_b   1.000
_cell.length_c   1.000
_cell.angle_alpha   90.00
_cell.angle_beta   90.00
_cell.angle_gamma   90.00
#
_symmetry.space_group_name_H-M   'P 1'
#
loop_
_entity.id
_entity.type
_entity.pdbx_description
1 polymer ?
#
loop_
_entity_poly.entity_id
_entity_poly.type
_entity_poly.pdbx_seq_one_letter_code
_entity_poly.pdbx_strand_id
1 'polypeptide(L)'
;FHTPENVAKMATGTPLTDSDRWDWLTLLRSASLSALSPSSSSPSPAGVVVTCSALKRKYRDVMRVAPYHDPRVQVHFIFLCASEEVLLARVAGRKGHYMGANMVKSQLEVMEMPVGERDAVVIDVSVGKEEVERRALEVVREAAGGERARLA
;
A
#
# COMPACT_ATOMS: atom_id res chain seq x y z
N PHE A 1 -1.99 7.13 10.93
CA PHE A 1 -2.09 5.67 11.20
C PHE A 1 -0.84 5.09 11.85
N HIS A 2 0.39 5.60 11.63
CA HIS A 2 1.50 5.24 12.51
C HIS A 2 1.26 5.75 13.93
N THR A 3 1.77 5.02 14.93
CA THR A 3 1.81 5.48 16.32
C THR A 3 2.73 6.71 16.43
N PRO A 4 2.52 7.58 17.44
CA PRO A 4 3.40 8.72 17.68
C PRO A 4 4.88 8.32 17.81
N GLU A 5 5.18 7.15 18.39
CA GLU A 5 6.53 6.62 18.56
C GLU A 5 7.16 6.25 17.20
N ASN A 6 6.39 5.61 16.33
CA ASN A 6 6.84 5.26 14.97
C ASN A 6 7.07 6.51 14.12
N VAL A 7 6.24 7.54 14.30
CA VAL A 7 6.48 8.86 13.70
C VAL A 7 7.74 9.49 14.31
N ALA A 8 7.96 9.45 15.62
CA ALA A 8 9.19 10.00 16.19
C ALA A 8 10.45 9.31 15.65
N LYS A 9 10.46 7.98 15.54
CA LYS A 9 11.57 7.20 14.95
C LYS A 9 11.87 7.62 13.52
N MET A 10 10.85 7.59 12.66
CA MET A 10 11.04 7.93 11.26
C MET A 10 11.42 9.43 11.08
N ALA A 11 11.03 10.32 12.00
CA ALA A 11 11.36 11.76 11.97
C ALA A 11 12.85 12.00 12.17
N THR A 12 13.46 11.19 13.02
CA THR A 12 14.88 11.24 13.33
C THR A 12 15.71 10.40 12.35
N GLY A 13 15.08 9.88 11.28
CA GLY A 13 15.74 9.04 10.29
C GLY A 13 16.00 7.60 10.77
N THR A 14 15.42 7.20 11.91
CA THR A 14 15.52 5.82 12.41
C THR A 14 14.53 4.93 11.65
N PRO A 15 14.99 3.92 10.90
CA PRO A 15 14.09 3.00 10.22
C PRO A 15 13.26 2.20 11.23
N LEU A 16 11.97 2.00 10.93
CA LEU A 16 11.15 1.09 11.72
C LEU A 16 11.66 -0.34 11.58
N THR A 17 11.50 -1.15 12.62
CA THR A 17 11.75 -2.60 12.58
C THR A 17 10.51 -3.38 12.13
N ASP A 18 10.63 -4.70 12.00
CA ASP A 18 9.48 -5.56 11.74
C ASP A 18 8.46 -5.49 12.91
N SER A 19 8.94 -5.50 14.16
CA SER A 19 8.08 -5.42 15.35
C SER A 19 7.28 -4.12 15.40
N ASP A 20 7.90 -3.01 15.00
CA ASP A 20 7.24 -1.70 14.92
C ASP A 20 6.06 -1.68 13.92
N ARG A 21 6.08 -2.59 12.94
CA ARG A 21 5.10 -2.60 11.83
C ARG A 21 3.95 -3.58 12.04
N TRP A 22 4.08 -4.61 12.88
CA TRP A 22 3.06 -5.65 13.02
C TRP A 22 1.71 -5.11 13.47
N ASP A 23 1.72 -4.33 14.54
CA ASP A 23 0.50 -3.73 15.09
C ASP A 23 -0.08 -2.69 14.13
N TRP A 24 0.78 -1.93 13.46
CA TRP A 24 0.35 -0.95 12.46
C TRP A 24 -0.34 -1.61 11.26
N LEU A 25 0.23 -2.68 10.70
CA LEU A 25 -0.37 -3.41 9.57
C LEU A 25 -1.69 -4.07 9.97
N THR A 26 -1.75 -4.65 11.17
CA THR A 26 -2.98 -5.24 11.72
C THR A 26 -4.06 -4.18 11.91
N LEU A 27 -3.72 -3.02 12.47
CA LEU A 27 -4.62 -1.89 12.62
C LEU A 27 -5.13 -1.40 11.26
N LEU A 28 -4.25 -1.30 10.27
CA LEU A 28 -4.59 -0.86 8.92
C LEU A 28 -5.57 -1.83 8.24
N ARG A 29 -5.34 -3.14 8.36
CA ARG A 29 -6.26 -4.17 7.90
C ARG A 29 -7.63 -4.06 8.57
N SER A 30 -7.66 -3.97 9.90
CA SER A 30 -8.92 -3.85 10.66
C SER A 30 -9.69 -2.58 10.31
N ALA A 31 -9.00 -1.45 10.15
CA ALA A 31 -9.62 -0.20 9.70
C ALA A 31 -10.18 -0.32 8.28
N SER A 32 -9.49 -1.03 7.38
CA SER A 32 -9.96 -1.28 6.01
C SER A 32 -11.24 -2.10 5.99
N LEU A 33 -11.30 -3.18 6.78
CA LEU A 33 -12.51 -4.02 6.91
C LEU A 33 -13.68 -3.25 7.53
N SER A 34 -13.41 -2.43 8.55
CA SER A 34 -14.42 -1.57 9.17
C SER A 34 -14.99 -0.57 8.17
N ALA A 35 -14.14 0.04 7.33
CA ALA A 35 -14.58 0.97 6.29
C ALA A 35 -15.46 0.32 5.21
N LEU A 36 -15.33 -0.98 4.98
CA LEU A 36 -16.17 -1.75 4.05
C LEU A 36 -17.50 -2.20 4.67
N SER A 37 -17.62 -2.14 6.00
CA SER A 37 -18.80 -2.60 6.70
C SER A 37 -19.95 -1.60 6.54
N PRO A 38 -21.21 -2.07 6.43
CA PRO A 38 -22.35 -1.18 6.31
C PRO A 38 -22.48 -0.38 7.61
N SER A 39 -22.85 0.90 7.50
CA SER A 39 -23.21 1.71 8.66
C SER A 39 -24.72 1.91 8.70
N SER A 40 -25.25 2.31 9.86
CA SER A 40 -26.67 2.63 10.00
C SER A 40 -27.13 3.78 9.09
N SER A 41 -26.20 4.53 8.49
CA SER A 41 -26.44 5.74 7.70
C SER A 41 -26.00 5.64 6.24
N SER A 42 -25.34 4.56 5.82
CA SER A 42 -24.83 4.41 4.45
C SER A 42 -24.72 2.93 4.05
N PRO A 43 -25.03 2.56 2.79
CA PRO A 43 -24.64 1.26 2.27
C PRO A 43 -23.12 1.09 2.31
N SER A 44 -22.65 -0.15 2.37
CA SER A 44 -21.23 -0.49 2.25
C SER A 44 -20.63 0.11 0.98
N PRO A 45 -19.44 0.74 1.05
CA PRO A 45 -18.74 1.14 -0.16
C PRO A 45 -18.30 -0.10 -0.96
N ALA A 46 -18.15 0.08 -2.27
CA ALA A 46 -17.70 -1.00 -3.17
C ALA A 46 -16.23 -1.40 -2.97
N GLY A 47 -15.45 -0.62 -2.22
CA GLY A 47 -14.04 -0.87 -1.99
C GLY A 47 -13.39 0.21 -1.11
N VAL A 48 -12.15 -0.04 -0.71
CA VAL A 48 -11.31 0.90 0.05
C VAL A 48 -9.92 0.94 -0.56
N VAL A 49 -9.36 2.14 -0.72
CA VAL A 49 -7.97 2.34 -1.18
C VAL A 49 -7.13 2.80 -0.01
N VAL A 50 -5.99 2.14 0.19
CA VAL A 50 -5.10 2.40 1.32
C VAL A 50 -3.69 2.60 0.82
N THR A 51 -3.02 3.65 1.33
CA THR A 51 -1.59 3.85 1.11
C THR A 51 -0.80 3.11 2.19
N CYS A 52 -0.02 2.12 1.78
CA CYS A 52 0.82 1.31 2.65
C CYS A 52 2.10 0.98 1.89
N SER A 53 3.27 1.13 2.52
CA SER A 53 4.53 0.78 1.85
C SER A 53 4.65 -0.71 1.57
N ALA A 54 4.11 -1.57 2.45
CA ALA A 54 4.01 -3.03 2.29
C ALA A 54 5.23 -3.67 1.60
N LEU A 55 6.43 -3.22 2.00
CA LEU A 55 7.67 -3.44 1.26
C LEU A 55 8.08 -4.90 1.17
N LYS A 56 7.81 -5.69 2.22
CA LYS A 56 8.12 -7.12 2.29
C LYS A 56 6.87 -7.95 1.99
N ARG A 57 7.05 -9.15 1.42
CA ARG A 57 5.98 -10.11 1.17
C ARG A 57 5.20 -10.42 2.43
N LYS A 58 5.90 -10.65 3.55
CA LYS A 58 5.25 -10.90 4.85
C LYS A 58 4.35 -9.76 5.32
N TYR A 59 4.60 -8.51 4.92
CA TYR A 59 3.72 -7.38 5.23
C TYR A 59 2.44 -7.43 4.39
N ARG A 60 2.58 -7.79 3.11
CA ARG A 60 1.45 -8.02 2.20
C ARG A 60 0.61 -9.20 2.69
N ASP A 61 1.24 -10.26 3.18
CA ASP A 61 0.55 -11.43 3.76
C ASP A 61 -0.30 -11.06 4.97
N VAL A 62 0.13 -10.12 5.83
CA VAL A 62 -0.72 -9.61 6.93
C VAL A 62 -2.01 -8.99 6.38
N MET A 63 -1.94 -8.23 5.29
CA MET A 63 -3.12 -7.65 4.65
C MET A 63 -3.98 -8.72 3.98
N ARG A 64 -3.37 -9.76 3.37
CA ARG A 64 -4.05 -10.92 2.77
C ARG A 64 -4.83 -11.78 3.77
N VAL A 65 -4.72 -11.54 5.06
CA VAL A 65 -5.59 -12.17 6.06
C VAL A 65 -7.01 -11.58 6.03
N ALA A 66 -7.22 -10.40 5.42
CA ALA A 66 -8.54 -9.74 5.38
C ALA A 66 -9.69 -10.64 4.88
N PRO A 67 -9.54 -11.44 3.79
CA PRO A 67 -10.57 -12.35 3.31
C PRO A 67 -10.93 -13.48 4.28
N TYR A 68 -10.04 -13.82 5.22
CA TYR A 68 -10.35 -14.80 6.28
C TYR A 68 -11.30 -14.22 7.35
N HIS A 69 -11.36 -12.89 7.48
CA HIS A 69 -12.31 -12.21 8.36
C HIS A 69 -13.62 -11.85 7.64
N ASP A 70 -13.57 -11.52 6.35
CA ASP A 70 -14.74 -11.32 5.50
C ASP A 70 -14.50 -11.94 4.10
N PRO A 71 -15.10 -13.10 3.78
CA PRO A 71 -14.88 -13.79 2.51
C PRO A 71 -15.26 -13.01 1.24
N ARG A 72 -16.00 -11.91 1.38
CA ARG A 72 -16.39 -11.03 0.26
C ARG A 72 -15.29 -10.02 -0.08
N VAL A 73 -14.28 -9.88 0.77
CA VAL A 73 -13.19 -8.93 0.58
C VAL A 73 -12.10 -9.58 -0.24
N GLN A 74 -11.67 -8.89 -1.30
CA GLN A 74 -10.48 -9.22 -2.07
C GLN A 74 -9.41 -8.16 -1.80
N VAL A 75 -8.15 -8.60 -1.72
CA VAL A 75 -7.01 -7.72 -1.50
C VAL A 75 -6.17 -7.70 -2.77
N HIS A 76 -5.92 -6.49 -3.28
CA HIS A 76 -5.05 -6.26 -4.42
C HIS A 76 -3.99 -5.22 -4.06
N PHE A 77 -2.80 -5.38 -4.62
CA PHE A 77 -1.68 -4.46 -4.44
C PHE A 77 -1.34 -3.79 -5.75
N ILE A 78 -1.27 -2.46 -5.73
CA ILE A 78 -0.68 -1.66 -6.80
C ILE A 78 0.70 -1.23 -6.29
N PHE A 79 1.74 -1.93 -6.77
CA PHE A 79 3.11 -1.71 -6.34
C PHE A 79 3.79 -0.67 -7.23
N LEU A 80 3.90 0.56 -6.72
CA LEU A 80 4.52 1.68 -7.43
C LEU A 80 6.04 1.61 -7.25
N CYS A 81 6.79 1.39 -8.34
CA CYS A 81 8.25 1.29 -8.29
C CYS A 81 8.92 2.29 -9.24
N ALA A 82 10.13 2.73 -8.90
CA ALA A 82 11.01 3.50 -9.77
C ALA A 82 12.46 3.24 -9.35
N SER A 83 13.43 3.64 -10.18
CA SER A 83 14.84 3.57 -9.80
C SER A 83 15.15 4.45 -8.58
N GLU A 84 16.20 4.10 -7.85
CA GLU A 84 16.69 4.91 -6.73
C GLU A 84 16.94 6.36 -7.16
N GLU A 85 17.54 6.56 -8.32
CA GLU A 85 17.83 7.87 -8.91
C GLU A 85 16.56 8.73 -9.07
N VAL A 86 15.49 8.14 -9.62
CA VAL A 86 14.20 8.82 -9.80
C VAL A 86 13.58 9.17 -8.44
N LEU A 87 13.63 8.25 -7.48
CA LEU A 87 13.07 8.47 -6.14
C LEU A 87 13.83 9.56 -5.37
N LEU A 88 15.17 9.54 -5.42
CA LEU A 88 16.03 10.56 -4.81
C LEU A 88 15.78 11.94 -5.42
N ALA A 89 15.71 12.04 -6.75
CA ALA A 89 15.40 13.30 -7.43
C ALA A 89 14.03 13.86 -7.00
N ARG A 90 13.01 13.01 -6.90
CA ARG A 90 11.66 13.40 -6.46
C ARG A 90 11.62 13.86 -5.02
N VAL A 91 12.34 13.18 -4.12
CA VAL A 91 12.41 13.57 -2.71
C VAL A 91 13.19 14.86 -2.53
N ALA A 92 14.32 15.05 -3.24
CA ALA A 92 15.10 16.28 -3.19
C ALA A 92 14.32 17.52 -3.66
N GLY A 93 13.39 17.35 -4.61
CA GLY A 93 12.51 18.44 -5.07
C GLY A 93 11.39 18.83 -4.11
N ARG A 94 11.14 18.07 -3.04
CA ARG A 94 10.06 18.34 -2.08
C ARG A 94 10.52 19.29 -0.97
N LYS A 95 9.84 20.43 -0.81
CA LYS A 95 10.05 21.34 0.33
C LYS A 95 9.23 20.90 1.53
N GLY A 96 9.83 20.93 2.74
CA GLY A 96 9.11 20.73 4.01
C GLY A 96 8.65 19.30 4.30
N HIS A 97 9.18 18.30 3.59
CA HIS A 97 8.80 16.90 3.80
C HIS A 97 9.79 16.15 4.68
N TYR A 98 9.21 15.35 5.55
CA TYR A 98 9.84 14.50 6.56
C TYR A 98 10.71 13.36 6.02
N MET A 99 10.51 12.93 4.77
CA MET A 99 11.27 11.83 4.16
C MET A 99 12.47 12.39 3.39
N GLY A 100 13.69 12.11 3.85
CA GLY A 100 14.94 12.45 3.16
C GLY A 100 15.57 11.28 2.40
N ALA A 101 16.71 11.51 1.76
CA ALA A 101 17.44 10.52 0.94
C ALA A 101 17.75 9.21 1.70
N ASN A 102 18.12 9.28 2.98
CA ASN A 102 18.42 8.10 3.79
C ASN A 102 17.19 7.18 3.98
N MET A 103 15.98 7.74 3.96
CA MET A 103 14.75 6.95 4.05
C MET A 103 14.48 6.20 2.75
N VAL A 104 14.77 6.82 1.59
CA VAL A 104 14.64 6.16 0.28
C VAL A 104 15.54 4.92 0.23
N LYS A 105 16.81 5.08 0.62
CA LYS A 105 17.79 3.99 0.65
C LYS A 105 17.34 2.85 1.56
N SER A 106 17.01 3.15 2.81
CA SER A 106 16.58 2.10 3.76
C SER A 106 15.29 1.40 3.34
N GLN A 107 14.38 2.08 2.63
CA GLN A 107 13.19 1.43 2.07
C GLN A 107 13.51 0.50 0.90
N LEU A 108 14.39 0.91 -0.01
CA LEU A 108 14.82 0.07 -1.13
C LEU A 108 15.61 -1.16 -0.66
N GLU A 109 16.45 -1.03 0.37
CA GLU A 109 17.21 -2.13 0.96
C GLU A 109 16.31 -3.26 1.51
N VAL A 110 15.15 -2.91 2.06
CA VAL A 110 14.21 -3.88 2.63
C VAL A 110 13.06 -4.25 1.68
N MET A 111 13.07 -3.70 0.46
CA MET A 111 12.02 -3.89 -0.52
C MET A 111 12.13 -5.28 -1.15
N GLU A 112 11.03 -6.03 -1.11
CA GLU A 112 10.87 -7.30 -1.80
C GLU A 112 9.87 -7.10 -2.94
N MET A 113 10.36 -7.12 -4.18
CA MET A 113 9.51 -7.06 -5.38
C MET A 113 8.44 -8.17 -5.31
N PRO A 114 7.18 -7.89 -5.68
CA PRO A 114 6.08 -8.85 -5.54
C PRO A 114 6.08 -9.92 -6.65
N VAL A 115 7.22 -10.56 -6.89
CA VAL A 115 7.40 -11.57 -7.93
C VAL A 115 6.58 -12.82 -7.58
N GLY A 116 5.71 -13.23 -8.51
CA GLY A 116 4.85 -14.39 -8.34
C GLY A 116 3.63 -14.17 -7.44
N GLU A 117 3.36 -12.93 -7.00
CA GLU A 117 2.17 -12.57 -6.23
C GLU A 117 1.03 -12.18 -7.19
N ARG A 118 0.06 -13.08 -7.39
CA ARG A 118 -1.02 -12.95 -8.39
C ARG A 118 -1.97 -11.77 -8.16
N ASP A 119 -2.01 -11.27 -6.93
CA ASP A 119 -2.82 -10.16 -6.47
C ASP A 119 -2.05 -8.82 -6.47
N ALA A 120 -0.81 -8.81 -6.97
CA ALA A 120 0.03 -7.63 -7.02
C ALA A 120 0.40 -7.26 -8.46
N VAL A 121 0.15 -6.00 -8.83
CA VAL A 121 0.57 -5.43 -10.12
C VAL A 121 1.62 -4.37 -9.88
N VAL A 122 2.74 -4.48 -10.60
CA VAL A 122 3.84 -3.51 -10.54
C VAL A 122 3.63 -2.43 -11.60
N ILE A 123 3.68 -1.17 -11.18
CA ILE A 123 3.62 0.00 -12.06
C ILE A 123 4.92 0.79 -11.90
N ASP A 124 5.67 0.89 -13.00
CA ASP A 124 6.78 1.83 -13.08
C ASP A 124 6.23 3.26 -13.06
N VAL A 125 6.64 4.01 -12.04
CA VAL A 125 6.23 5.40 -11.84
C VAL A 125 7.25 6.39 -12.36
N SER A 126 8.25 5.96 -13.14
CA SER A 126 9.20 6.88 -13.79
C SER A 126 8.56 7.72 -14.91
N VAL A 127 7.37 7.33 -15.37
CA VAL A 127 6.54 8.05 -16.33
C VAL A 127 5.75 9.22 -15.69
N GLY A 128 5.02 9.98 -16.52
CA GLY A 128 4.16 11.08 -16.07
C GLY A 128 3.02 10.62 -15.13
N LYS A 129 2.57 11.53 -14.26
CA LYS A 129 1.55 11.23 -13.24
C LYS A 129 0.25 10.72 -13.86
N GLU A 130 -0.18 11.33 -14.95
CA GLU A 130 -1.42 11.00 -15.66
C GLU A 130 -1.39 9.56 -16.18
N GLU A 131 -0.22 9.10 -16.65
CA GLU A 131 -0.03 7.74 -17.13
C GLU A 131 -0.01 6.73 -15.97
N VAL A 132 0.61 7.07 -14.84
CA VAL A 132 0.55 6.26 -13.62
C VAL A 132 -0.90 6.12 -13.14
N GLU A 133 -1.65 7.22 -13.11
CA GLU A 133 -3.06 7.22 -12.72
C GLU A 133 -3.91 6.36 -13.66
N ARG A 134 -3.72 6.49 -14.98
CA ARG A 134 -4.40 5.67 -15.98
C ARG A 134 -4.16 4.17 -15.74
N ARG A 135 -2.89 3.76 -15.61
CA ARG A 135 -2.51 2.36 -15.36
C ARG A 135 -3.04 1.83 -14.03
N ALA A 136 -3.01 2.64 -12.97
CA ALA A 136 -3.55 2.24 -11.68
C ALA A 136 -5.08 2.05 -11.73
N LEU A 137 -5.80 2.94 -12.44
CA LEU A 137 -7.24 2.83 -12.63
C LEU A 137 -7.63 1.59 -13.45
N GLU A 138 -6.83 1.20 -14.43
CA GLU A 138 -7.03 -0.05 -15.18
C GLU A 138 -6.98 -1.27 -14.26
N VAL A 139 -5.95 -1.35 -13.41
CA VAL A 139 -5.83 -2.43 -12.41
C VAL A 139 -7.03 -2.47 -11.47
N VAL A 140 -7.49 -1.30 -10.98
CA VAL A 140 -8.68 -1.23 -10.10
C VAL A 140 -9.94 -1.71 -10.82
N ARG A 141 -10.13 -1.32 -12.10
CA ARG A 141 -11.29 -1.74 -12.88
C ARG A 141 -11.27 -3.24 -13.19
N GLU A 142 -10.11 -3.80 -13.49
CA GLU A 142 -9.96 -5.24 -13.71
C GLU A 142 -10.25 -6.05 -12.45
N ALA A 143 -9.74 -5.60 -11.29
CA ALA A 143 -10.02 -6.23 -10.00
C ALA A 143 -11.53 -6.20 -9.68
N ALA A 144 -12.17 -5.03 -9.83
CA ALA A 144 -13.60 -4.88 -9.58
C ALA A 144 -14.50 -5.55 -10.65
N GLY A 145 -14.00 -5.68 -11.88
CA GLY A 145 -14.72 -6.25 -13.03
C GLY A 145 -14.66 -7.78 -13.07
N GLY A 146 -13.50 -8.36 -12.71
CA GLY A 146 -13.33 -9.81 -12.59
C GLY A 146 -14.25 -10.42 -11.53
N GLU A 147 -14.67 -9.63 -10.55
CA GLU A 147 -15.66 -10.02 -9.54
C GLU A 147 -17.07 -10.16 -10.12
N ARG A 148 -17.49 -9.26 -11.01
CA ARG A 148 -18.81 -9.35 -11.67
C ARG A 148 -18.93 -10.57 -12.58
N ALA A 149 -17.83 -10.98 -13.22
CA ALA A 149 -17.81 -12.15 -14.11
C ALA A 149 -17.73 -13.49 -13.37
N ARG A 150 -17.30 -13.52 -12.09
CA ARG A 150 -17.29 -14.75 -11.26
C ARG A 150 -18.59 -14.98 -10.49
N LEU A 151 -19.40 -13.94 -10.31
CA LEU A 151 -20.68 -13.99 -9.60
C LEU A 151 -21.90 -14.07 -10.55
N ALA A 152 -21.67 -14.04 -11.86
CA ALA A 152 -22.68 -14.22 -12.92
C ALA A 152 -22.57 -15.63 -13.52
#